data_AF-A0A7V3X522-F1
#
_entry.id   AF-A0A7V3X522-F1
#
_cell.length_a   1.000
_cell.length_b   1.000
_cell.length_c   1.000
_cell.angle_alpha   90.00
_cell.angle_beta   90.00
_cell.angle_gamma   90.00
#
_symmetry.space_group_name_H-M   'P 1'
#
loop_
_entity.id
_entity.type
_entity.pdbx_description
1 polymer ?
#
loop_
_entity_poly.entity_id
_entity_poly.type
_entity_poly.pdbx_seq_one_letter_code
_entity_poly.pdbx_strand_id
1 'polypeptide(L)'
;MTQRINTGLKRVPAWPLYIVGPLPVIWLYYLGLTNQLGADPVKAIEQQLGLIGLQLIVAGLMITPLRRFAGLNLIKFRRAIGLLAFFYVTVHLLTWLVVDTQLDWAYIWMDIVKRPYITIGMTGF
;
A
#
# COMPACT_ATOMS: atom_id res chain seq x y z
N MET A 1 30.87 8.19 0.24
CA MET A 1 29.78 7.60 -0.57
C MET A 1 28.42 8.27 -0.29
N THR A 2 27.96 8.31 0.95
CA THR A 2 26.65 8.87 1.38
C THR A 2 26.39 10.32 0.95
N GLN A 3 27.40 11.19 0.95
CA GLN A 3 27.23 12.58 0.48
C GLN A 3 26.88 12.69 -1.01
N ARG A 4 27.46 11.82 -1.87
CA ARG A 4 27.11 11.79 -3.30
C ARG A 4 25.65 11.36 -3.49
N ILE A 5 25.21 10.37 -2.73
CA ILE A 5 23.82 9.89 -2.74
C ILE A 5 22.89 11.01 -2.28
N ASN A 6 23.18 11.68 -1.16
CA ASN A 6 22.35 12.78 -0.66
C ASN A 6 22.25 13.96 -1.64
N THR A 7 23.31 14.30 -2.35
CA THR A 7 23.29 15.34 -3.39
C THR A 7 22.44 14.92 -4.60
N GLY A 8 22.51 13.65 -5.00
CA GLY A 8 21.63 13.08 -6.03
C GLY A 8 20.17 13.10 -5.58
N LEU A 9 19.89 12.64 -4.36
CA LEU A 9 18.55 12.64 -3.78
C LEU A 9 17.94 14.02 -3.83
N LYS A 10 18.67 15.11 -3.51
CA LYS A 10 18.15 16.49 -3.59
C LYS A 10 17.54 16.84 -4.95
N ARG A 11 18.10 16.36 -6.06
CA ARG A 11 17.61 16.65 -7.42
C ARG A 11 16.32 15.91 -7.79
N VAL A 12 16.02 14.80 -7.13
CA VAL A 12 14.83 13.99 -7.43
C VAL A 12 13.62 14.57 -6.71
N PRO A 13 12.63 15.16 -7.38
CA PRO A 13 11.44 15.66 -6.69
C PRO A 13 10.62 14.49 -6.13
N ALA A 14 9.81 14.76 -5.10
CA ALA A 14 8.94 13.74 -4.51
C ALA A 14 7.63 13.54 -5.28
N TRP A 15 7.25 14.49 -6.16
CA TRP A 15 5.98 14.44 -6.89
C TRP A 15 5.78 13.22 -7.80
N PRO A 16 6.82 12.62 -8.43
CA PRO A 16 6.60 11.46 -9.30
C PRO A 16 6.01 10.26 -8.56
N LEU A 17 6.26 10.15 -7.25
CA LEU A 17 5.67 9.09 -6.42
C LEU A 17 4.15 9.16 -6.42
N TYR A 18 3.54 10.34 -6.49
CA TYR A 18 2.08 10.48 -6.51
C TYR A 18 1.46 10.06 -7.84
N ILE A 19 2.22 10.09 -8.94
CA ILE A 19 1.73 9.72 -10.27
C ILE A 19 2.02 8.24 -10.54
N VAL A 20 3.24 7.80 -10.26
CA VAL A 20 3.69 6.44 -10.53
C VAL A 20 3.19 5.46 -9.47
N GLY A 21 3.11 5.89 -8.21
CA GLY A 21 2.72 5.05 -7.08
C GLY A 21 1.34 4.40 -7.23
N PRO A 22 0.31 5.08 -7.79
CA PRO A 22 -0.99 4.47 -8.04
C PRO A 22 -1.06 3.52 -9.25
N LEU A 23 -0.09 3.54 -10.18
CA LEU A 23 -0.15 2.73 -11.41
C LEU A 23 -0.28 1.22 -11.17
N PRO A 24 0.40 0.60 -10.19
CA PRO A 24 0.22 -0.82 -9.90
C PRO A 24 -1.21 -1.18 -9.51
N VAL A 25 -1.96 -0.29 -8.85
CA VAL A 25 -3.37 -0.52 -8.55
C VAL A 25 -4.17 -0.65 -9.85
N ILE A 26 -4.03 0.32 -10.75
CA ILE A 26 -4.73 0.30 -12.05
C ILE A 26 -4.38 -0.97 -12.83
N TRP A 27 -3.10 -1.34 -12.82
CA TRP A 27 -2.61 -2.54 -13.49
C TRP A 27 -3.20 -3.84 -12.90
N LEU A 28 -3.26 -3.97 -11.57
CA LEU A 28 -3.84 -5.15 -10.91
C LEU A 28 -5.32 -5.31 -11.25
N TYR A 29 -6.09 -4.22 -11.22
CA TYR A 29 -7.50 -4.25 -11.61
C TYR A 29 -7.67 -4.60 -13.09
N TYR A 30 -6.83 -4.07 -13.98
CA TYR A 30 -6.83 -4.45 -15.40
C TYR A 30 -6.55 -5.95 -15.59
N LEU A 31 -5.57 -6.52 -14.88
CA LEU A 31 -5.28 -7.95 -14.92
C LEU A 31 -6.47 -8.78 -14.40
N GLY A 32 -7.16 -8.32 -13.36
CA GLY A 32 -8.37 -8.96 -12.85
C GLY A 32 -9.50 -8.98 -13.89
N LEU A 33 -9.75 -7.85 -14.54
CA LEU A 33 -10.79 -7.72 -15.58
C LEU A 33 -10.48 -8.51 -16.86
N THR A 34 -9.20 -8.72 -17.16
CA THR A 34 -8.76 -9.52 -18.31
C THR A 34 -8.50 -10.98 -17.97
N ASN A 35 -8.94 -11.43 -16.79
CA ASN A 35 -8.85 -12.82 -16.33
C ASN A 35 -7.42 -13.37 -16.27
N GLN A 36 -6.44 -12.50 -15.99
CA GLN A 36 -5.00 -12.84 -15.95
C GLN A 36 -4.49 -13.15 -14.53
N LEU A 37 -5.35 -13.07 -13.50
CA LEU A 37 -4.96 -13.28 -12.10
C LEU A 37 -5.31 -14.67 -11.53
N GLY A 38 -5.78 -15.58 -12.39
CA GLY A 38 -6.11 -16.96 -12.01
C GLY A 38 -7.56 -17.13 -11.54
N ALA A 39 -7.81 -18.16 -10.72
CA ALA A 39 -9.16 -18.62 -10.39
C ALA A 39 -9.97 -17.66 -9.50
N ASP A 40 -9.28 -16.89 -8.64
CA ASP A 40 -9.91 -15.92 -7.73
C ASP A 40 -9.19 -14.55 -7.86
N PRO A 41 -9.57 -13.74 -8.87
CA PRO A 41 -8.90 -12.49 -9.15
C PRO A 41 -9.08 -11.46 -8.03
N VAL A 42 -10.21 -11.47 -7.33
CA VAL A 42 -10.51 -10.50 -6.25
C VAL A 42 -9.55 -10.73 -5.10
N LYS A 43 -9.42 -11.96 -4.63
CA LYS A 43 -8.47 -12.32 -3.56
C LYS A 43 -7.03 -12.01 -3.93
N ALA A 44 -6.63 -12.23 -5.19
CA ALA A 44 -5.29 -11.91 -5.66
C ALA A 44 -5.01 -10.39 -5.60
N ILE A 45 -5.98 -9.56 -6.02
CA ILE A 45 -5.90 -8.10 -5.91
C ILE A 45 -5.79 -7.68 -4.44
N GLU A 46 -6.65 -8.19 -3.57
CA GLU A 46 -6.64 -7.85 -2.14
C GLU A 46 -5.30 -8.15 -1.49
N GLN A 47 -4.75 -9.35 -1.72
CA GLN A 47 -3.46 -9.76 -1.15
C GLN A 47 -2.31 -8.88 -1.65
N GLN A 48 -2.28 -8.57 -2.95
CA GLN A 48 -1.27 -7.68 -3.53
C GLN A 48 -1.36 -6.26 -2.95
N LEU A 49 -2.56 -5.68 -2.88
CA LEU A 49 -2.77 -4.35 -2.33
C LEU A 49 -2.35 -4.26 -0.87
N GLY A 50 -2.73 -5.26 -0.06
CA GLY A 50 -2.33 -5.37 1.34
C GLY A 50 -0.82 -5.50 1.51
N LEU A 51 -0.17 -6.33 0.69
CA LEU A 51 1.29 -6.51 0.71
C LEU A 51 2.03 -5.21 0.36
N ILE A 52 1.64 -4.54 -0.72
CA ILE A 52 2.27 -3.27 -1.12
C ILE A 52 2.02 -2.19 -0.06
N GLY A 53 0.81 -2.11 0.49
CA GLY A 53 0.48 -1.21 1.59
C GLY A 53 1.40 -1.42 2.80
N LEU A 54 1.57 -2.67 3.23
CA LEU A 54 2.46 -3.02 4.34
C LEU A 54 3.93 -2.67 4.03
N GLN A 55 4.41 -2.97 2.82
CA GLN A 55 5.76 -2.61 2.38
C GLN A 55 6.00 -1.10 2.42
N LEU A 56 5.01 -0.29 2.01
CA LEU A 56 5.09 1.17 2.06
C LEU A 56 5.11 1.70 3.50
N ILE A 57 4.32 1.11 4.41
CA ILE A 57 4.37 1.45 5.85
C ILE A 57 5.77 1.17 6.40
N VAL A 58 6.31 -0.03 6.16
CA VAL A 58 7.66 -0.41 6.59
C VAL A 58 8.71 0.52 5.99
N ALA A 59 8.62 0.82 4.69
CA ALA A 59 9.51 1.75 4.01
C ALA A 59 9.47 3.14 4.66
N GLY A 60 8.29 3.65 5.00
CA GLY A 60 8.10 4.92 5.71
C GLY A 60 8.73 4.93 7.09
N LEU A 61 8.58 3.84 7.86
CA LEU A 61 9.19 3.67 9.18
C LEU A 61 10.72 3.58 9.10
N MET A 62 11.25 2.98 8.04
CA MET A 62 12.69 2.82 7.81
C MET A 62 13.42 4.13 7.48
N ILE A 63 12.72 5.21 7.11
CA ILE A 63 13.36 6.49 6.78
C ILE A 63 14.15 7.07 7.96
N THR A 64 13.60 6.99 9.18
CA THR A 64 14.26 7.48 10.40
C THR A 64 15.53 6.70 10.74
N PRO A 65 15.53 5.35 10.84
CA PRO A 65 16.76 4.59 11.10
C PRO A 65 17.77 4.70 9.96
N LEU A 66 17.35 4.75 8.69
CA LEU A 66 18.27 4.98 7.56
C LEU A 66 18.97 6.33 7.64
N ARG A 67 18.27 7.38 8.09
CA ARG A 67 18.90 8.67 8.35
C ARG A 67 19.88 8.59 9.53
N ARG A 68 19.50 7.94 10.62
CA ARG A 68 20.28 7.89 11.87
C ARG A 68 21.54 7.03 11.75
N PHE A 69 21.44 5.84 11.14
CA PHE A 69 22.51 4.87 11.10
C PHE A 69 23.29 4.87 9.78
N ALA A 70 22.62 5.14 8.64
CA ALA A 70 23.27 5.16 7.32
C ALA A 70 23.55 6.57 6.76
N GLY A 71 23.07 7.63 7.44
CA GLY A 71 23.29 9.03 7.03
C GLY A 71 22.51 9.45 5.77
N LEU A 72 21.53 8.66 5.33
CA LEU A 72 20.74 8.92 4.12
C LEU A 72 19.58 9.88 4.41
N ASN A 73 19.49 11.00 3.70
CA ASN A 73 18.44 11.98 3.89
C ASN A 73 17.22 11.73 2.98
N LEU A 74 16.38 10.78 3.38
CA LEU A 74 15.14 10.41 2.68
C LEU A 74 13.89 11.12 3.24
N ILE A 75 14.06 12.03 4.20
CA ILE A 75 12.93 12.68 4.91
C ILE A 75 11.93 13.33 3.97
N LYS A 76 12.40 13.91 2.86
CA LYS A 76 11.52 14.57 1.89
C LYS A 76 10.52 13.63 1.22
N PHE A 77 10.81 12.32 1.16
CA PHE A 77 9.91 11.31 0.60
C PHE A 77 8.97 10.71 1.65
N ARG A 78 9.19 10.97 2.95
CA ARG A 78 8.42 10.38 4.05
C ARG A 78 6.93 10.64 3.92
N ARG A 79 6.54 11.89 3.59
CA ARG A 79 5.13 12.25 3.40
C ARG A 79 4.53 11.52 2.20
N ALA A 80 5.24 11.47 1.07
CA ALA A 80 4.75 10.83 -0.14
C ALA A 80 4.55 9.32 0.07
N ILE A 81 5.51 8.65 0.70
CA ILE A 81 5.42 7.22 1.03
C ILE A 81 4.27 6.95 1.99
N GLY A 82 4.08 7.78 3.02
CA GLY A 82 2.95 7.65 3.95
C GLY A 82 1.59 7.83 3.28
N LEU A 83 1.45 8.81 2.38
CA LEU A 83 0.22 9.02 1.61
C LEU A 83 -0.06 7.86 0.65
N LEU A 84 0.97 7.31 0.00
CA LEU A 84 0.83 6.10 -0.82
C LEU A 84 0.42 4.90 0.04
N ALA A 85 1.06 4.69 1.19
CA ALA A 85 0.67 3.61 2.10
C ALA A 85 -0.81 3.70 2.47
N PHE A 86 -1.27 4.89 2.88
CA PHE A 86 -2.68 5.13 3.21
C PHE A 86 -3.61 4.91 2.00
N PHE A 87 -3.21 5.36 0.81
CA PHE A 87 -3.95 5.10 -0.42
C PHE A 87 -4.09 3.60 -0.69
N TYR A 88 -3.01 2.82 -0.63
CA TYR A 88 -3.05 1.37 -0.85
C TYR A 88 -3.90 0.65 0.19
N VAL A 89 -3.80 1.02 1.46
CA VAL A 89 -4.63 0.42 2.53
C VAL A 89 -6.10 0.79 2.36
N THR A 90 -6.40 2.02 1.94
CA THR A 90 -7.78 2.45 1.63
C THR A 90 -8.35 1.65 0.47
N VAL A 91 -7.60 1.51 -0.63
CA VAL A 91 -8.05 0.70 -1.78
C VAL A 91 -8.18 -0.77 -1.40
N HIS A 92 -7.26 -1.31 -0.59
CA HIS A 92 -7.36 -2.68 -0.04
C HIS A 92 -8.67 -2.87 0.73
N LEU A 93 -8.98 -1.97 1.65
CA LEU A 93 -10.23 -2.01 2.44
C LEU A 93 -11.47 -1.87 1.55
N LEU A 94 -11.45 -0.96 0.57
CA LEU A 94 -12.54 -0.80 -0.38
C LEU A 94 -12.71 -2.01 -1.30
N THR A 95 -11.63 -2.70 -1.64
CA THR A 95 -11.70 -3.94 -2.43
C THR A 95 -12.46 -5.01 -1.65
N TRP A 96 -12.10 -5.22 -0.39
CA TRP A 96 -12.83 -6.14 0.49
C TRP A 96 -14.29 -5.72 0.69
N LEU A 97 -14.53 -4.45 1.00
CA LEU A 97 -15.86 -3.95 1.33
C LEU A 97 -16.82 -3.92 0.12
N VAL A 98 -16.34 -3.53 -1.06
CA VAL A 98 -17.18 -3.29 -2.23
C VAL A 98 -17.11 -4.43 -3.24
N VAL A 99 -15.94 -5.04 -3.45
CA VAL A 99 -15.72 -6.03 -4.51
C VAL A 99 -15.91 -7.45 -3.99
N ASP A 100 -15.26 -7.81 -2.88
CA ASP A 100 -15.33 -9.17 -2.31
C ASP A 100 -16.66 -9.41 -1.61
N THR A 101 -17.00 -8.56 -0.65
CA THR A 101 -18.21 -8.72 0.16
C THR A 101 -19.48 -8.14 -0.47
N GLN A 102 -19.34 -7.34 -1.54
CA GLN A 102 -20.44 -6.69 -2.26
C GLN A 102 -21.40 -5.89 -1.35
N LEU A 103 -20.90 -5.36 -0.24
CA LEU A 103 -21.68 -4.65 0.78
C LEU A 103 -22.77 -5.52 1.45
N ASP A 104 -22.67 -6.85 1.42
CA ASP A 104 -23.53 -7.73 2.20
C ASP A 104 -23.15 -7.66 3.69
N TRP A 105 -23.95 -6.90 4.46
CA TRP A 105 -23.70 -6.69 5.88
C TRP A 105 -23.73 -7.96 6.73
N ALA A 106 -24.53 -8.97 6.33
CA ALA A 106 -24.57 -10.24 7.06
C ALA A 106 -23.26 -11.02 6.83
N TYR A 107 -22.80 -11.06 5.58
CA TYR A 107 -21.51 -11.67 5.23
C TYR A 107 -20.35 -10.94 5.93
N ILE A 108 -20.31 -9.61 5.86
CA ILE A 108 -19.27 -8.77 6.47
C ILE A 108 -19.16 -9.04 7.96
N TRP A 109 -20.28 -9.09 8.68
CA TRP A 109 -20.27 -9.39 10.11
C TRP A 109 -19.70 -10.77 10.40
N MET A 110 -20.14 -11.79 9.66
CA MET A 110 -19.58 -13.13 9.81
C MET A 110 -18.08 -13.18 9.50
N ASP A 111 -17.64 -12.44 8.49
CA ASP A 111 -16.25 -12.44 8.04
C ASP A 111 -15.33 -11.77 9.08
N ILE A 112 -15.74 -10.62 9.65
CA ILE A 112 -15.05 -9.95 10.75
C ILE A 112 -14.88 -10.88 11.96
N VAL A 113 -15.95 -11.60 12.33
CA VAL A 113 -15.91 -12.54 13.47
C VAL A 113 -15.00 -13.73 13.19
N LYS A 114 -15.02 -14.26 11.96
CA LYS A 114 -14.19 -15.41 11.56
C LYS A 114 -12.72 -15.06 11.33
N ARG A 115 -12.41 -13.81 10.99
CA ARG A 115 -11.08 -13.34 10.59
C ARG A 115 -10.61 -12.19 11.48
N PRO A 116 -10.03 -12.48 12.67
CA PRO A 116 -9.66 -11.45 13.63
C PRO A 116 -8.62 -10.44 13.12
N TYR A 117 -7.84 -10.79 12.11
CA TYR A 117 -6.90 -9.86 11.47
C TYR A 117 -7.59 -8.68 10.77
N ILE A 118 -8.86 -8.84 10.33
CA ILE A 118 -9.65 -7.75 9.76
C ILE A 118 -9.88 -6.67 10.82
N THR A 119 -10.29 -7.08 12.02
CA THR A 119 -10.53 -6.15 13.15
C THR A 119 -9.26 -5.41 13.57
N ILE A 120 -8.11 -6.09 13.57
CA ILE A 120 -6.82 -5.45 13.86
C ILE A 120 -6.51 -4.39 12.79
N GLY A 121 -6.72 -4.72 11.51
CA GLY A 121 -6.55 -3.80 10.40
C GLY A 121 -7.44 -2.57 10.52
N MET A 122 -8.73 -2.76 10.83
CA MET A 122 -9.69 -1.66 11.05
C MET A 122 -9.31 -0.76 12.23
N THR A 123 -8.71 -1.31 13.28
CA THR A 123 -8.29 -0.52 14.45
C THR A 123 -7.07 0.35 14.16
N GLY A 124 -6.22 -0.07 13.22
CA GLY A 124 -5.04 0.68 12.81
C GLY A 124 -5.29 1.73 11.72
N PHE A 125 -6.48 1.74 11.11
CA PHE A 125 -6.91 2.70 10.09
C PHE A 125 -7.38 4.01 10.72
#